data_AF-A0A432FZF7-F1
#
_entry.id   AF-A0A432FZF7-F1
#
_cell.length_a   1.000
_cell.length_b   1.000
_cell.length_c   1.000
_cell.angle_alpha   90.00
_cell.angle_beta   90.00
_cell.angle_gamma   90.00
#
_symmetry.space_group_name_H-M   'P 1'
#
loop_
_entity.id
_entity.type
_entity.pdbx_description
1 polymer ?
#
loop_
_entity_poly.entity_id
_entity_poly.type
_entity_poly.pdbx_seq_one_letter_code
_entity_poly.pdbx_strand_id
1 'polypeptide(L)'
;KVDYCRVDCIRNGWEALKKLARVENLQLKDLRTYFNHILKTNYNFTSKEAGVYIGNNEVVNELHYSPYHEPTIREKMQRLPLKEAQGWL
;
A
#
# COMPACT_ATOMS: atom_id res chain seq x y z
N LYS A 1 15.92 -10.26 -16.23
CA LYS A 1 16.37 -9.20 -17.21
C LYS A 1 15.24 -8.20 -17.20
N VAL A 2 15.42 -7.06 -16.54
CA VAL A 2 14.31 -6.13 -16.25
C VAL A 2 13.95 -5.37 -17.52
N ASP A 3 12.80 -5.70 -18.11
CA ASP A 3 12.24 -4.95 -19.23
C ASP A 3 11.54 -3.70 -18.70
N TYR A 4 12.08 -2.53 -19.06
CA TYR A 4 11.46 -1.25 -18.76
C TYR A 4 10.58 -0.85 -19.94
N CYS A 5 9.27 -0.74 -19.71
CA CYS A 5 8.35 -0.11 -20.67
C CYS A 5 8.05 1.32 -20.23
N ARG A 6 8.05 2.25 -21.20
CA ARG A 6 7.63 3.63 -20.95
C ARG A 6 6.13 3.61 -20.64
N VAL A 7 5.77 3.98 -19.42
CA VAL A 7 4.38 4.14 -19.00
C VAL A 7 3.97 5.57 -19.34
N ASP A 8 3.29 5.75 -20.47
CA ASP A 8 2.80 7.08 -20.89
C ASP A 8 1.64 7.58 -20.01
N CYS A 9 1.01 6.70 -19.24
CA CYS A 9 -0.06 7.04 -18.31
C CYS A 9 0.11 6.27 -16.98
N ILE A 10 0.46 6.98 -15.91
CA ILE A 10 0.67 6.43 -14.56
C ILE A 10 -0.52 5.57 -14.12
N ARG A 11 -1.74 5.99 -14.44
CA ARG A 11 -2.96 5.23 -14.13
C ARG A 11 -2.94 3.86 -14.79
N ASN A 12 -2.61 3.78 -16.08
CA ASN A 12 -2.56 2.51 -16.80
C ASN A 12 -1.44 1.62 -16.28
N GLY A 13 -0.29 2.21 -15.93
CA GLY A 13 0.80 1.49 -15.27
C GLY A 13 0.36 0.92 -13.91
N TRP A 14 -0.36 1.71 -13.11
CA TRP A 14 -0.90 1.27 -11.83
C TRP A 14 -1.91 0.12 -11.98
N GLU A 15 -2.86 0.24 -12.91
CA GLU A 15 -3.82 -0.84 -13.19
C GLU A 15 -3.12 -2.11 -13.70
N ALA A 16 -2.13 -1.97 -14.60
CA ALA A 16 -1.33 -3.10 -15.08
C ALA A 16 -0.56 -3.77 -13.93
N LEU A 17 0.06 -2.98 -13.04
CA LEU A 17 0.77 -3.48 -11.86
C LEU A 17 -0.19 -4.23 -10.92
N LYS A 18 -1.37 -3.69 -10.63
CA LYS A 18 -2.37 -4.39 -9.80
C LYS A 18 -2.81 -5.71 -10.43
N LYS A 19 -2.98 -5.74 -11.75
CA LYS A 19 -3.37 -6.96 -12.49
C LYS A 19 -2.26 -8.01 -12.48
N LEU A 20 -1.01 -7.60 -12.76
CA LEU A 20 0.16 -8.47 -12.64
C LEU A 20 0.30 -9.01 -11.22
N ALA A 21 0.06 -8.16 -10.23
CA ALA A 21 0.06 -8.52 -8.83
C ALA A 21 -1.27 -9.14 -8.34
N ARG A 22 -2.23 -9.50 -9.20
CA ARG A 22 -3.50 -10.15 -8.81
C ARG A 22 -4.26 -9.47 -7.65
N VAL A 23 -4.07 -8.16 -7.47
CA VAL A 23 -4.66 -7.32 -6.42
C VAL A 23 -5.44 -6.16 -7.04
N GLU A 24 -6.27 -6.47 -8.03
CA GLU A 24 -7.03 -5.48 -8.82
C GLU A 24 -7.91 -4.55 -7.96
N ASN A 25 -8.39 -5.05 -6.82
CA ASN A 25 -9.22 -4.33 -5.86
C ASN A 25 -8.42 -3.50 -4.82
N LEU A 26 -7.09 -3.40 -4.96
CA LEU A 26 -6.27 -2.58 -4.09
C LEU A 26 -6.55 -1.09 -4.34
N GLN A 27 -6.95 -0.37 -3.29
CA GLN A 27 -7.20 1.06 -3.33
C GLN A 27 -6.03 1.83 -2.74
N LEU A 28 -5.82 3.09 -3.17
CA LEU A 28 -4.76 3.94 -2.62
C LEU A 28 -4.87 4.12 -1.09
N LYS A 29 -6.09 4.14 -0.56
CA LYS A 29 -6.36 4.21 0.89
C LYS A 29 -5.82 2.98 1.65
N ASP A 30 -5.76 1.81 1.01
CA ASP A 30 -5.22 0.60 1.61
C ASP A 30 -3.70 0.73 1.82
N LEU A 31 -2.99 1.28 0.81
CA LEU A 31 -1.56 1.58 0.91
C LEU A 31 -1.28 2.60 2.03
N ARG A 32 -2.08 3.67 2.07
CA ARG A 32 -1.95 4.69 3.11
C ARG A 32 -2.14 4.11 4.52
N THR A 33 -3.13 3.24 4.68
CA THR A 33 -3.39 2.54 5.95
C THR A 33 -2.22 1.63 6.34
N TYR A 34 -1.68 0.87 5.38
CA TYR A 34 -0.54 -0.01 5.59
C TYR A 34 0.72 0.76 6.02
N PHE A 35 1.09 1.82 5.28
CA PHE A 35 2.28 2.61 5.64
C PHE A 35 2.12 3.35 6.97
N ASN A 36 0.93 3.85 7.28
CA ASN A 36 0.66 4.44 8.60
C ASN A 36 0.89 3.42 9.73
N HIS A 37 0.45 2.17 9.56
CA HIS A 37 0.72 1.11 10.52
C HIS A 37 2.23 0.88 10.69
N ILE A 38 2.97 0.68 9.60
CA ILE A 38 4.42 0.47 9.64
C ILE A 38 5.15 1.60 10.36
N LEU A 39 4.82 2.87 10.08
CA LEU A 39 5.42 4.02 10.77
C LEU A 39 5.16 3.98 12.27
N LYS A 40 3.95 3.63 12.69
CA LYS A 40 3.58 3.59 14.11
C LYS A 40 4.14 2.37 14.84
N THR A 41 4.16 1.19 14.22
CA THR A 41 4.54 -0.06 14.91
C THR A 41 6.02 -0.38 14.81
N ASN A 42 6.65 -0.07 13.68
CA ASN A 42 8.05 -0.44 13.44
C ASN A 42 8.99 0.72 13.74
N TYR A 43 8.49 1.96 13.65
CA TYR A 43 9.29 3.17 13.85
C TYR A 43 8.80 4.03 15.03
N ASN A 44 7.78 3.60 15.77
CA ASN A 44 7.22 4.31 16.92
C ASN A 44 6.77 5.75 16.62
N PHE A 45 6.34 6.05 15.40
CA PHE A 45 5.80 7.37 15.08
C PHE A 45 4.50 7.61 15.86
N THR A 46 4.32 8.82 16.36
CA THR A 46 3.01 9.31 16.80
C THR A 46 2.07 9.47 15.60
N SER A 47 0.76 9.51 15.84
CA SER A 47 -0.22 9.78 14.77
C SER A 47 0.05 11.11 14.05
N LYS A 48 0.60 12.11 14.75
CA LYS A 48 0.97 13.41 14.17
C LYS A 48 2.15 13.27 13.22
N GLU A 49 3.22 12.61 13.64
CA GLU A 49 4.42 12.40 12.82
C GLU A 49 4.13 11.53 11.59
N ALA A 50 3.41 10.43 11.77
CA ALA A 50 3.00 9.56 10.66
C ALA A 50 2.09 10.32 9.68
N GLY A 51 1.18 11.13 10.22
CA GLY A 51 0.30 12.01 9.47
C GLY A 51 1.02 13.00 8.56
N VAL A 52 2.04 13.68 9.08
CA VAL A 52 2.91 14.57 8.30
C VAL A 52 3.62 13.80 7.20
N TYR A 53 4.15 12.62 7.51
CA TYR A 53 4.93 11.81 6.55
C TYR A 53 4.10 11.28 5.38
N ILE A 54 2.85 10.85 5.63
CA ILE A 54 1.95 10.33 4.59
C ILE A 54 1.04 11.40 3.99
N GLY A 55 1.28 12.69 4.29
CA GLY A 55 0.58 13.84 3.72
C GLY A 55 -0.90 13.97 4.10
N ASN A 56 -1.26 13.62 5.33
CA ASN A 56 -2.63 13.78 5.84
C ASN A 56 -2.89 15.21 6.33
N ASN A 57 -4.12 15.66 6.16
CA ASN A 57 -4.65 16.75 7.00
C ASN A 57 -4.85 16.19 8.42
N GLU A 58 -4.47 16.97 9.45
CA GLU A 58 -4.58 16.62 10.88
C GLU A 58 -5.97 16.06 11.26
N VAL A 59 -7.04 16.64 10.71
CA VAL A 59 -8.44 16.25 10.96
C VAL A 59 -8.74 14.82 10.44
N VAL A 60 -8.14 14.44 9.31
CA VAL A 60 -8.30 13.09 8.72
C VAL A 60 -7.55 12.04 9.53
N ASN A 61 -6.43 12.42 10.17
CA ASN A 61 -5.67 11.51 11.04
C ASN A 61 -6.45 11.08 12.28
N GLU A 62 -7.18 12.00 12.89
CA GLU A 62 -7.96 11.71 14.10
C GLU A 62 -9.28 11.01 13.79
N LEU A 63 -9.93 11.36 12.68
CA LEU A 63 -11.30 10.90 12.42
C LEU A 63 -11.39 9.60 11.62
N HIS A 64 -10.44 9.26 10.75
CA HIS A 64 -10.74 8.35 9.61
C HIS A 64 -9.77 7.18 9.38
N TYR A 65 -8.72 7.02 10.19
CA TYR A 65 -7.94 5.77 10.13
C TYR A 65 -8.64 4.67 10.89
N SER A 66 -9.39 3.84 10.16
CA SER A 66 -9.84 2.55 10.66
C SER A 66 -8.62 1.81 11.23
N PRO A 67 -8.76 1.14 12.40
CA PRO A 67 -7.70 0.32 12.93
C PRO A 67 -7.19 -0.62 11.85
N TYR A 68 -5.87 -0.66 11.68
CA TYR A 68 -5.25 -1.63 10.81
C TYR A 68 -5.74 -3.04 11.19
N HIS A 69 -6.37 -3.73 10.24
CA HIS A 69 -6.83 -5.10 10.43
C HIS A 69 -5.91 -6.04 9.65
N GLU A 70 -4.89 -6.54 10.35
CA GLU A 70 -3.88 -7.43 9.80
C GLU A 70 -4.48 -8.58 8.97
N PRO A 71 -5.55 -9.27 9.41
CA PRO A 71 -6.13 -10.36 8.61
C PRO A 71 -6.65 -9.91 7.25
N THR A 72 -7.25 -8.72 7.13
CA THR A 72 -7.79 -8.23 5.85
C THR A 72 -6.69 -7.85 4.88
N ILE A 73 -5.64 -7.19 5.36
CA ILE A 73 -4.46 -6.89 4.53
C ILE A 73 -3.75 -8.17 4.16
N ARG A 74 -3.57 -9.08 5.12
CA ARG A 74 -2.97 -10.39 4.90
C ARG A 74 -3.76 -11.21 3.89
N GLU A 75 -5.09 -11.23 3.93
CA GLU A 75 -5.96 -11.89 2.95
C GLU A 75 -5.79 -11.29 1.55
N LYS A 76 -5.79 -9.95 1.44
CA LYS A 76 -5.51 -9.24 0.18
C LYS A 76 -4.13 -9.61 -0.38
N MET A 77 -3.12 -9.70 0.48
CA MET A 77 -1.74 -10.04 0.13
C MET A 77 -1.53 -11.54 -0.11
N GLN A 78 -2.28 -12.43 0.56
CA GLN A 78 -2.18 -13.90 0.44
C GLN A 78 -2.66 -14.41 -0.90
N ARG A 79 -3.41 -13.60 -1.67
CA ARG A 79 -3.66 -13.88 -3.09
C ARG A 79 -2.38 -13.90 -3.93
N LEU A 80 -1.25 -13.52 -3.34
CA LEU A 80 0.10 -13.72 -3.87
C LEU A 80 1.09 -14.13 -2.77
N PRO A 81 1.58 -15.37 -2.77
CA PRO A 81 2.77 -15.72 -2.01
C PRO A 81 3.96 -14.86 -2.46
N LEU A 82 4.69 -14.27 -1.51
CA LEU A 82 5.92 -13.47 -1.76
C LEU A 82 6.92 -14.19 -2.69
N LYS A 83 6.96 -15.53 -2.65
CA LYS A 83 7.78 -16.36 -3.55
C LYS A 83 7.40 -16.25 -5.02
N GLU A 84 6.11 -16.05 -5.33
CA GLU A 84 5.61 -15.90 -6.71
C GLU A 84 5.91 -14.50 -7.27
N ALA A 85 5.99 -13.48 -6.42
CA ALA A 85 6.33 -12.11 -6.80
C ALA A 85 7.83 -11.93 -7.13
N GLN A 86 8.72 -12.74 -6.55
CA GLN A 86 10.17 -12.67 -6.77
C GLN A 86 10.65 -13.33 -8.08
N GLY A 87 9.82 -14.14 -8.74
CA GLY A 87 10.17 -14.85 -9.98
C GLY A 87 10.11 -14.02 -11.27
N TRP A 88 9.81 -12.71 -11.17
CA TRP A 88 9.58 -11.81 -12.31
C TRP A 88 10.59 -10.65 -12.40
N LEU A 89 11.70 -10.67 -11.64
CA LEU A 89 12.85 -9.74 -11.77
C LEU A 89 14.02 -10.42 -12.50
#